data_AF-A0A3C0J9G3-F1
#
_entry.id   AF-A0A3C0J9G3-F1
#
_cell.length_a   1.000
_cell.length_b   1.000
_cell.length_c   1.000
_cell.angle_alpha   90.00
_cell.angle_beta   90.00
_cell.angle_gamma   90.00
#
_symmetry.space_group_name_H-M   'P 1'
#
loop_
_entity.id
_entity.type
_entity.pdbx_description
1 polymer ?
#
loop_
_entity_poly.entity_id
_entity_poly.type
_entity_poly.pdbx_seq_one_letter_code
_entity_poly.pdbx_strand_id
1 'polypeptide(L)'
;MRIMYSILNILYANKANSQLYALTQVDIIEIMAADGEKWSDRTIYNKIKELREKGFVSTGLRKSNSNTYYITSEGINWMKEVEGDTDNE
;
A
#
# COMPACT_ATOMS: atom_id res chain seq x y z
N MET A 1 1.03 -10.39 -7.53
CA MET A 1 0.65 -9.03 -7.99
C MET A 1 -0.56 -8.50 -7.24
N ARG A 2 -1.66 -9.26 -7.10
CA ARG A 2 -2.89 -8.82 -6.39
C ARG A 2 -2.66 -8.10 -5.04
N ILE A 3 -1.92 -8.70 -4.11
CA ILE A 3 -1.69 -8.12 -2.76
C ILE A 3 -0.98 -6.76 -2.82
N MET A 4 -0.02 -6.59 -3.74
CA MET A 4 0.69 -5.31 -3.87
C MET A 4 -0.25 -4.21 -4.33
N TYR A 5 -1.08 -4.53 -5.33
CA TYR A 5 -2.12 -3.62 -5.78
C TYR A 5 -3.11 -3.33 -4.64
N SER A 6 -3.57 -4.33 -3.88
CA SER A 6 -4.44 -4.09 -2.72
C SER A 6 -3.82 -3.13 -1.70
N ILE A 7 -2.52 -3.28 -1.37
CA ILE A 7 -1.81 -2.36 -0.46
C ILE A 7 -1.78 -0.94 -1.04
N LEU A 8 -1.41 -0.78 -2.31
CA LEU A 8 -1.33 0.53 -2.95
C LEU A 8 -2.72 1.20 -3.04
N ASN A 9 -3.74 0.43 -3.40
CA ASN A 9 -5.12 0.91 -3.46
C ASN A 9 -5.63 1.35 -2.08
N ILE A 10 -5.33 0.60 -1.01
CA ILE A 10 -5.66 1.01 0.36
C ILE A 10 -5.00 2.35 0.70
N LEU A 11 -3.71 2.51 0.42
CA LEU A 11 -3.01 3.78 0.67
C LEU A 11 -3.63 4.93 -0.13
N TYR A 12 -3.92 4.70 -1.41
CA TYR A 12 -4.51 5.68 -2.30
C TYR A 12 -5.93 6.10 -1.86
N ALA A 13 -6.82 5.14 -1.64
CA ALA A 13 -8.21 5.38 -1.24
C ALA A 13 -8.30 6.10 0.13
N ASN A 14 -7.35 5.83 1.03
CA ASN A 14 -7.26 6.50 2.34
C ASN A 14 -6.47 7.81 2.32
N LYS A 15 -6.12 8.33 1.13
CA LYS A 15 -5.35 9.57 0.93
C LYS A 15 -4.00 9.56 1.68
N ALA A 16 -3.43 8.37 1.87
CA ALA A 16 -2.13 8.18 2.48
C ALA A 16 -1.03 8.48 1.46
N ASN A 17 -0.80 9.77 1.18
CA ASN A 17 0.03 10.27 0.07
C ASN A 17 1.14 11.23 0.49
N SER A 18 1.42 11.37 1.79
CA SER A 18 2.51 12.21 2.26
C SER A 18 3.08 11.68 3.58
N GLN A 19 4.18 12.28 4.05
CA GLN A 19 4.73 11.90 5.35
C GLN A 19 3.76 12.11 6.53
N LEU A 20 2.87 13.10 6.42
CA LEU A 20 1.86 13.39 7.44
C LEU A 20 0.60 12.53 7.29
N TYR A 21 0.20 12.24 6.06
CA TYR A 21 -0.94 11.41 5.73
C TYR A 21 -0.43 10.03 5.31
N ALA A 22 -0.29 9.13 6.28
CA ALA A 22 0.30 7.80 6.13
C ALA A 22 -0.39 6.77 7.05
N LEU A 23 -0.36 5.50 6.67
CA LEU A 23 -0.98 4.39 7.41
C LEU A 23 0.06 3.45 8.01
N THR A 24 -0.21 2.90 9.19
CA THR A 24 0.61 1.81 9.74
C THR A 24 0.33 0.49 9.03
N GLN A 25 1.21 -0.50 9.20
CA GLN A 25 0.94 -1.87 8.74
C GLN A 25 -0.37 -2.43 9.33
N VAL A 26 -0.68 -2.10 10.59
CA VAL A 26 -1.92 -2.55 11.26
C VAL A 26 -3.14 -1.96 10.57
N ASP A 27 -3.13 -0.65 10.30
CA ASP A 27 -4.24 0.02 9.59
C ASP A 27 -4.46 -0.65 8.21
N ILE A 28 -3.38 -0.97 7.48
CA ILE A 28 -3.46 -1.66 6.18
C ILE A 28 -4.07 -3.07 6.32
N ILE A 29 -3.68 -3.83 7.35
CA ILE A 29 -4.20 -5.19 7.59
C ILE A 29 -5.70 -5.13 7.94
N GLU A 30 -6.10 -4.20 8.80
CA GLU A 30 -7.50 -4.05 9.22
C GLU A 30 -8.41 -3.69 8.05
N ILE A 31 -7.99 -2.72 7.23
CA ILE A 31 -8.74 -2.32 6.03
C ILE A 31 -8.83 -3.48 5.03
N MET A 32 -7.71 -4.17 4.76
CA MET A 32 -7.70 -5.30 3.84
C MET A 32 -8.59 -6.46 4.31
N ALA A 33 -8.61 -6.74 5.61
CA ALA A 33 -9.46 -7.75 6.21
C ALA A 33 -10.95 -7.38 6.16
N ALA A 34 -11.28 -6.09 6.27
CA ALA A 34 -12.64 -5.58 6.10
C ALA A 34 -13.17 -5.78 4.67
N ASP A 35 -12.28 -5.73 3.67
CA ASP A 35 -12.58 -6.01 2.26
C ASP A 35 -12.61 -7.52 1.93
N GLY A 36 -12.51 -8.39 2.96
CA GLY A 36 -12.58 -9.85 2.81
C GLY A 36 -11.27 -10.51 2.41
N GLU A 37 -10.16 -9.76 2.30
CA GLU A 37 -8.84 -10.29 1.96
C GLU A 37 -7.97 -10.43 3.24
N LYS A 38 -7.65 -11.67 3.63
CA LYS A 38 -6.84 -11.94 4.83
C LYS A 38 -5.48 -12.50 4.47
N TRP A 39 -4.44 -11.88 5.00
CA TRP A 39 -3.05 -12.31 4.87
C TRP A 39 -2.34 -12.27 6.22
N SER A 40 -1.27 -13.07 6.35
CA SER A 40 -0.42 -13.00 7.53
C SER A 40 0.34 -11.67 7.61
N ASP A 41 0.58 -11.18 8.83
CA ASP A 41 1.38 -9.98 9.09
C ASP A 41 2.74 -10.04 8.39
N ARG A 42 3.38 -11.22 8.37
CA ARG A 42 4.67 -11.43 7.70
C ARG A 42 4.56 -11.25 6.19
N THR A 43 3.48 -11.72 5.58
CA THR A 43 3.23 -11.54 4.15
C THR A 43 3.07 -10.06 3.82
N ILE A 44 2.23 -9.34 4.58
CA ILE A 44 2.00 -7.91 4.38
C ILE A 44 3.29 -7.11 4.59
N TYR A 45 4.03 -7.38 5.67
CA TYR A 45 5.33 -6.76 5.92
C TYR A 45 6.30 -6.92 4.75
N ASN A 46 6.45 -8.16 4.24
CA ASN A 46 7.34 -8.43 3.11
C ASN A 46 6.90 -7.70 1.84
N LYS A 47 5.58 -7.57 1.62
CA LYS A 47 5.05 -6.88 0.43
C LYS A 47 5.19 -5.36 0.53
N ILE A 48 4.99 -4.77 1.72
CA ILE A 48 5.30 -3.36 1.96
C ILE A 48 6.79 -3.10 1.74
N LYS A 49 7.66 -3.99 2.24
CA LYS A 49 9.11 -3.88 2.01
C LYS A 49 9.46 -3.89 0.52
N GLU A 50 8.89 -4.84 -0.24
CA GLU A 50 9.11 -4.93 -1.69
C GLU A 50 8.60 -3.68 -2.42
N LEU A 51 7.43 -3.15 -2.05
CA LEU A 51 6.88 -1.91 -2.61
C LEU A 51 7.78 -0.69 -2.32
N ARG A 52 8.42 -0.65 -1.16
CA ARG A 52 9.40 0.39 -0.81
C ARG A 52 10.67 0.28 -1.63
N GLU A 53 11.19 -0.94 -1.81
CA GLU A 53 12.37 -1.18 -2.64
C GLU A 53 12.13 -0.79 -4.10
N LYS A 54 10.89 -0.93 -4.59
CA LYS A 54 10.45 -0.46 -5.92
C LYS A 54 10.15 1.04 -5.99
N GLY A 55 10.17 1.76 -4.87
CA GLY A 55 9.84 3.19 -4.82
C GLY A 55 8.35 3.53 -4.91
N PHE A 56 7.46 2.54 -4.84
CA PHE A 56 5.99 2.73 -4.92
C PHE A 56 5.37 3.16 -3.59
N VAL A 57 6.07 2.89 -2.50
CA VAL A 57 5.70 3.28 -1.14
C VAL A 57 6.89 3.92 -0.46
N SER A 58 6.64 4.93 0.36
CA SER A 58 7.65 5.54 1.23
C SER A 58 7.17 5.57 2.69
N THR A 59 8.04 5.94 3.62
CA THR A 59 7.75 5.96 5.06
C THR A 59 7.38 7.35 5.54
N GLY A 60 6.28 7.47 6.27
CA GLY A 60 5.84 8.70 6.90
C GLY A 60 6.38 8.88 8.33
N LEU A 61 5.79 9.84 9.04
CA LEU A 61 6.06 10.07 10.46
C LEU A 61 5.61 8.86 11.28
N ARG A 62 6.44 8.41 12.23
CA ARG A 62 6.11 7.26 13.07
C ARG A 62 4.88 7.56 13.91
N LYS A 63 3.96 6.59 13.98
CA LYS A 63 2.82 6.61 14.90
C LYS A 63 3.23 5.78 16.11
N SER A 64 3.58 6.47 17.20
CA SER A 64 4.25 5.85 18.36
C SER A 64 5.54 5.13 17.93
N ASN A 65 5.64 3.81 18.13
CA ASN A 65 6.81 3.00 17.74
C ASN A 65 6.67 2.37 16.34
N SER A 66 5.54 2.56 15.67
CA SER A 66 5.24 1.92 14.39
C SER A 66 5.63 2.80 13.21
N ASN A 67 6.20 2.18 12.18
CA ASN A 67 6.37 2.83 10.89
C ASN A 67 5.01 3.09 10.25
N THR A 68 4.91 4.19 9.53
CA THR A 68 3.77 4.51 8.66
C THR A 68 4.23 4.54 7.21
N TYR A 69 3.31 4.35 6.29
CA TYR A 69 3.54 4.18 4.87
C TYR A 69 2.58 5.06 4.07
N TYR A 70 3.08 5.64 3.00
CA TYR A 70 2.28 6.42 2.06
C TYR A 70 2.66 6.05 0.63
N ILE A 71 1.69 6.14 -0.29
CA ILE A 71 1.90 5.88 -1.72
C ILE A 71 2.65 7.04 -2.37
N THR A 72 3.57 6.72 -3.28
CA THR A 72 4.32 7.71 -4.08
C THR A 72 3.64 7.95 -5.43
N SER A 73 4.07 8.96 -6.17
CA SER A 73 3.62 9.19 -7.55
C SER A 73 3.90 8.00 -8.45
N GLU A 74 5.05 7.35 -8.26
CA GLU A 74 5.45 6.13 -8.97
C GLU A 74 4.51 4.97 -8.68
N GLY A 75 4.10 4.80 -7.41
CA GLY A 75 3.11 3.79 -7.03
C GLY A 75 1.74 4.03 -7.66
N ILE A 76 1.32 5.30 -7.76
CA ILE A 76 0.07 5.68 -8.43
C ILE A 76 0.13 5.37 -9.93
N ASN A 77 1.23 5.71 -10.59
CA ASN A 77 1.40 5.44 -12.01
C ASN A 77 1.37 3.93 -12.29
N TRP A 78 2.06 3.14 -11.47
CA TRP A 78 2.03 1.68 -11.59
C TRP A 78 0.62 1.10 -11.45
N MET A 79 -0.21 1.62 -10.52
CA MET A 79 -1.61 1.15 -10.42
C MET A 79 -2.41 1.44 -11.70
N LYS A 80 -2.22 2.62 -12.30
CA LYS A 80 -2.89 2.98 -13.56
C LYS A 80 -2.45 2.10 -14.72
N GLU A 81 -1.18 1.71 -14.78
CA GLU A 81 -0.68 0.76 -15.78
C GLU A 81 -1.37 -0.60 -15.62
N VAL A 82 -1.47 -1.11 -14.39
CA VAL A 82 -2.14 -2.39 -14.10
C VAL A 82 -3.64 -2.35 -14.44
N GLU A 83 -4.31 -1.23 -14.18
CA GLU A 83 -5.73 -1.02 -14.52
C GLU A 83 -5.94 -0.81 -16.03
N GLY A 84 -5.06 -0.06 -16.70
CA GLY A 84 -5.15 0.19 -18.14
C GLY A 84 -4.83 -1.04 -19.00
N ASP A 85 -4.01 -1.96 -18.49
CA ASP A 85 -3.76 -3.26 -19.12
C ASP A 85 -4.98 -4.21 -19.02
N THR A 86 -5.98 -3.91 -18.19
CA THR A 86 -7.18 -4.76 -18.04
C THR A 86 -8.29 -4.46 -19.06
N ASP A 87 -8.17 -3.38 -19.83
CA ASP A 87 -9.15 -3.00 -20.88
C ASP A 87 -8.81 -3.57 -22.28
N ASN A 88 -7.74 -4.37 -22.39
CA ASN A 88 -7.32 -5.03 -23.63
C ASN A 88 -7.29 -6.57 -23.48
N GLU A 89 -8.43 -7.19 -23.14
CA GLU A 89 -8.66 -8.64 -23.31
C GLU A 89 -10.08 -8.95 -23.81
#